data_AF-A0A1I3CCJ2-F1
#
_entry.id   AF-A0A1I3CCJ2-F1
#
_cell.length_a   1.000
_cell.length_b   1.000
_cell.length_c   1.000
_cell.angle_alpha   90.00
_cell.angle_beta   90.00
_cell.angle_gamma   90.00
#
_symmetry.space_group_name_H-M   'P 1'
#
loop_
_entity.id
_entity.type
_entity.pdbx_description
1 polymer ?
#
loop_
_entity_poly.entity_id
_entity_poly.type
_entity_poly.pdbx_seq_one_letter_code
_entity_poly.pdbx_strand_id
1 'polypeptide(L)'
;MELKNCMEEVVQDKLDIVLEQYPDCCRCEQCRSDIAALALNQLPPRYVSTRKGDVFVRVSEMTTEGEVTVIQAIAKAIEIVSKNPHHTTKS
;
A
#
# COMPACT_ATOMS: atom_id res chain seq x y z
N MET A 1 16.59 1.94 16.18
CA MET A 1 15.68 1.90 15.02
C MET A 1 16.05 0.68 14.24
N GLU A 2 15.06 -0.12 13.91
CA GLU A 2 15.23 -1.33 13.11
C GLU A 2 15.12 -0.97 11.62
N LEU A 3 15.71 -1.80 10.76
CA LEU A 3 15.61 -1.64 9.31
C LEU A 3 14.16 -1.90 8.89
N LYS A 4 13.49 -0.90 8.29
CA LYS A 4 12.11 -1.02 7.80
C LYS A 4 11.97 -0.44 6.40
N ASN A 5 10.98 -0.90 5.64
CA ASN A 5 10.62 -0.28 4.37
C ASN A 5 9.61 0.84 4.64
N CYS A 6 10.02 2.10 4.44
CA CYS A 6 9.11 3.25 4.65
C CYS A 6 7.87 3.21 3.75
N MET A 7 7.93 2.50 2.62
CA MET A 7 6.77 2.37 1.73
C MET A 7 5.62 1.60 2.39
N GLU A 8 5.88 0.78 3.41
CA GLU A 8 4.83 0.04 4.13
C GLU A 8 3.84 1.00 4.80
N GLU A 9 4.35 2.02 5.50
CA GLU A 9 3.51 3.05 6.14
C GLU A 9 2.78 3.89 5.10
N VAL A 10 3.47 4.29 4.02
CA VAL A 10 2.86 5.10 2.95
C VAL A 10 1.72 4.34 2.26
N VAL A 11 1.90 3.05 1.98
CA VAL A 11 0.85 2.21 1.40
C VAL A 11 -0.30 2.04 2.38
N GLN A 12 -0.03 1.79 3.68
CA GLN A 12 -1.08 1.66 4.69
C GLN A 12 -1.92 2.94 4.82
N ASP A 13 -1.28 4.10 4.88
CA ASP A 13 -1.96 5.41 5.00
C ASP A 13 -2.90 5.68 3.82
N LYS A 14 -2.53 5.23 2.60
CA LYS A 14 -3.31 5.45 1.38
C LYS A 14 -4.29 4.33 1.06
N LEU A 15 -4.07 3.13 1.60
CA LEU A 15 -4.87 1.94 1.31
C LEU A 15 -6.34 2.17 1.61
N ASP A 16 -6.65 2.71 2.79
CA ASP A 16 -8.03 2.96 3.21
C ASP A 16 -8.73 3.98 2.30
N ILE A 17 -8.06 5.07 1.96
CA ILE A 17 -8.58 6.12 1.08
C ILE A 17 -8.91 5.57 -0.31
N VAL A 18 -8.04 4.73 -0.86
CA VAL A 18 -8.28 4.12 -2.17
C VAL A 18 -9.38 3.07 -2.08
N LEU A 19 -9.41 2.23 -1.04
CA LEU A 19 -10.43 1.20 -0.82
C LEU A 19 -11.85 1.76 -0.65
N GLU A 20 -12.00 3.00 -0.18
CA GLU A 20 -13.30 3.69 -0.13
C GLU A 20 -13.91 3.86 -1.53
N GLN A 21 -13.08 3.98 -2.58
CA GLN A 21 -13.52 4.11 -3.96
C GLN A 21 -13.95 2.78 -4.60
N TYR A 22 -13.69 1.64 -3.94
CA TYR A 22 -14.01 0.29 -4.42
C TYR A 22 -14.97 -0.42 -3.46
N PRO A 23 -16.28 -0.10 -3.49
CA PRO A 23 -17.26 -0.65 -2.55
C PRO A 23 -17.46 -2.16 -2.67
N ASP A 24 -17.18 -2.72 -3.85
CA ASP A 24 -17.33 -4.16 -4.12
C ASP A 24 -16.15 -5.02 -3.62
N CYS A 25 -15.04 -4.38 -3.21
CA CYS A 25 -13.88 -5.08 -2.70
C CYS A 25 -14.08 -5.46 -1.22
N CYS A 26 -13.72 -6.69 -0.84
CA CYS A 26 -13.73 -7.08 0.56
C CYS A 26 -12.66 -6.29 1.35
N ARG A 27 -13.02 -5.89 2.57
CA ARG A 27 -12.18 -5.10 3.49
C ARG A 27 -11.68 -5.89 4.69
N CYS A 28 -11.75 -7.22 4.65
CA CYS A 28 -11.18 -8.06 5.72
C CYS A 28 -9.66 -7.91 5.78
N GLU A 29 -9.08 -8.21 6.95
CA GLU A 29 -7.63 -8.10 7.18
C GLU A 29 -6.79 -8.90 6.17
N GLN A 30 -7.29 -10.05 5.71
CA GLN A 30 -6.60 -10.87 4.70
C GLN A 30 -6.55 -10.14 3.35
N CYS A 31 -7.68 -9.64 2.85
CA CYS A 31 -7.71 -8.89 1.59
C CYS A 31 -6.89 -7.59 1.69
N ARG A 32 -6.96 -6.87 2.81
CA ARG A 32 -6.14 -5.67 3.05
C ARG A 32 -4.64 -6.00 2.97
N SER A 33 -4.23 -7.09 3.62
CA SER A 33 -2.84 -7.57 3.62
C SER A 33 -2.37 -7.98 2.23
N ASP A 34 -3.21 -8.71 1.48
CA ASP A 34 -2.92 -9.13 0.11
C ASP A 34 -2.74 -7.91 -0.82
N ILE A 35 -3.64 -6.92 -0.70
CA ILE A 35 -3.57 -5.69 -1.49
C ILE A 35 -2.28 -4.93 -1.17
N ALA A 36 -1.96 -4.75 0.11
CA ALA A 36 -0.74 -4.06 0.54
C ALA A 36 0.51 -4.78 0.03
N ALA A 37 0.57 -6.12 0.14
CA ALA A 37 1.70 -6.91 -0.33
C ALA A 37 1.88 -6.81 -1.86
N LEU A 38 0.79 -6.91 -2.62
CA LEU A 38 0.84 -6.76 -4.08
C LEU A 38 1.25 -5.34 -4.50
N ALA A 39 0.77 -4.31 -3.81
CA ALA A 39 1.16 -2.93 -4.07
C ALA A 39 2.65 -2.70 -3.76
N LEU A 40 3.14 -3.17 -2.60
CA LEU A 40 4.54 -3.04 -2.21
C LEU A 40 5.49 -3.78 -3.16
N ASN A 41 5.08 -4.93 -3.68
CA ASN A 41 5.86 -5.67 -4.68
C ASN A 41 5.99 -4.94 -6.04
N GLN A 42 5.10 -3.98 -6.32
CA GLN A 42 5.15 -3.16 -7.53
C GLN A 42 5.89 -1.83 -7.31
N LEU A 43 6.15 -1.45 -6.06
CA LEU A 43 6.81 -0.20 -5.70
C LEU A 43 8.30 -0.44 -5.41
N PRO A 44 9.19 0.51 -5.75
CA PRO A 44 10.58 0.41 -5.37
C PRO A 44 10.71 0.45 -3.84
N PRO A 45 11.29 -0.57 -3.18
CA PRO A 45 11.40 -0.58 -1.73
C PRO A 45 12.37 0.50 -1.26
N ARG A 46 12.02 1.22 -0.19
CA ARG A 46 12.84 2.27 0.40
C ARG A 46 13.17 1.93 1.84
N TYR A 47 14.26 1.19 2.03
CA TYR A 47 14.71 0.78 3.35
C TYR A 47 15.49 1.87 4.06
N VAL A 48 15.12 2.13 5.31
CA VAL A 48 15.82 3.09 6.17
C VAL A 48 16.13 2.46 7.52
N SER A 49 17.25 2.88 8.10
CA SER A 49 17.68 2.51 9.46
C SER A 49 17.83 3.74 10.37
N THR A 50 17.52 4.94 9.86
CA THR A 50 17.68 6.21 10.56
C THR A 50 16.46 7.12 10.39
N ARG A 51 16.16 7.95 11.40
CA ARG A 51 15.07 8.96 11.36
C ARG A 51 15.23 9.95 10.20
N LYS A 52 16.47 10.32 9.87
CA LYS A 52 16.73 11.25 8.76
C LYS A 52 16.39 10.63 7.41
N GLY A 53 16.71 9.34 7.22
CA GLY A 53 16.32 8.59 6.02
C GLY A 53 14.81 8.49 5.88
N ASP A 54 14.11 8.18 6.98
CA ASP A 54 12.64 8.11 7.02
C ASP A 54 11.98 9.43 6.57
N VAL A 55 12.43 10.55 7.12
CA VAL A 55 11.92 11.89 6.73
C VAL A 55 12.18 12.19 5.26
N PHE A 56 13.36 11.86 4.73
CA PHE A 56 13.69 12.11 3.33
C PHE A 56 12.78 11.31 2.37
N VAL A 57 12.53 10.05 2.71
CA VAL A 57 11.61 9.20 1.94
C VAL A 57 10.19 9.77 1.99
N ARG A 58 9.69 10.16 3.17
CA ARG A 58 8.36 10.77 3.28
C ARG A 58 8.24 12.04 2.43
N VAL A 59 9.27 12.88 2.41
CA VAL A 59 9.29 14.09 1.57
C VAL A 59 9.25 13.76 0.07
N SER A 60 9.95 12.71 -0.38
CA SER A 60 9.88 12.31 -1.79
C SER A 60 8.51 11.74 -2.18
N GLU A 61 7.87 11.00 -1.28
CA GLU A 61 6.53 10.43 -1.53
C GLU A 61 5.40 11.49 -1.42
N MET A 62 5.65 12.62 -0.77
CA MET A 62 4.74 13.79 -0.76
C MET A 62 4.70 14.55 -2.09
N THR A 63 5.53 14.17 -3.07
CA THR A 63 5.42 14.70 -4.43
C THR A 63 4.19 14.13 -5.12
N THR A 64 3.57 14.92 -6.02
CA THR A 64 2.41 14.47 -6.79
C THR A 64 2.68 13.19 -7.57
N GLU A 65 3.90 13.02 -8.11
CA GLU A 65 4.31 11.82 -8.85
C GLU A 65 4.42 10.57 -7.96
N GLY A 66 5.00 10.72 -6.76
CA GLY A 66 5.09 9.64 -5.77
C GLY A 66 3.71 9.18 -5.33
N GLU A 67 2.84 10.13 -4.97
CA GLU A 67 1.47 9.84 -4.54
C GLU A 67 0.66 9.13 -5.65
N VAL A 68 0.73 9.61 -6.89
CA VAL A 68 0.04 8.97 -8.03
C VAL A 68 0.54 7.53 -8.23
N THR A 69 1.85 7.31 -8.12
CA THR A 69 2.44 5.97 -8.30
C THR A 69 1.94 4.98 -7.24
N VAL A 70 1.88 5.42 -5.97
CA VAL A 70 1.36 4.61 -4.86
C VAL A 70 -0.13 4.30 -5.07
N ILE A 71 -0.95 5.30 -5.41
CA ILE A 71 -2.38 5.11 -5.67
C ILE A 71 -2.59 4.12 -6.82
N GLN A 72 -1.83 4.25 -7.92
CA GLN A 72 -1.92 3.34 -9.06
C GLN A 72 -1.56 1.89 -8.69
N ALA A 73 -0.52 1.69 -7.88
CA ALA A 73 -0.13 0.36 -7.41
C ALA A 73 -1.22 -0.27 -6.53
N ILE A 74 -1.80 0.50 -5.60
CA ILE A 74 -2.89 0.06 -4.73
C ILE A 74 -4.13 -0.27 -5.57
N ALA A 75 -4.53 0.59 -6.50
CA ALA A 75 -5.68 0.36 -7.37
C ALA A 75 -5.55 -0.93 -8.18
N LYS A 76 -4.38 -1.18 -8.78
CA LYS A 76 -4.09 -2.43 -9.50
C LYS A 76 -4.17 -3.64 -8.57
N ALA A 77 -3.64 -3.53 -7.35
CA ALA A 77 -3.71 -4.61 -6.37
C ALA A 77 -5.15 -4.91 -5.94
N ILE A 78 -5.98 -3.88 -5.73
CA ILE A 78 -7.42 -4.03 -5.44
C ILE A 78 -8.12 -4.76 -6.58
N GLU A 79 -7.85 -4.42 -7.85
CA GLU A 79 -8.45 -5.11 -8.98
C GLU A 79 -8.11 -6.61 -9.03
N ILE A 80 -6.89 -6.99 -8.65
CA ILE A 80 -6.44 -8.38 -8.63
C ILE A 80 -7.14 -9.14 -7.50
N VAL A 81 -7.10 -8.60 -6.27
CA VAL A 81 -7.65 -9.24 -5.08
C VAL A 81 -9.17 -9.30 -5.11
N SER A 82 -9.85 -8.26 -5.62
CA SER A 82 -11.31 -8.27 -5.76
C SER A 82 -11.81 -9.34 -6.74
N LYS A 83 -11.03 -9.66 -7.79
CA LYS A 83 -11.36 -10.73 -8.75
C LYS A 83 -11.05 -12.13 -8.21
N ASN A 84 -10.02 -12.28 -7.38
CA ASN A 84 -9.59 -13.56 -6.82
C ASN A 84 -9.24 -13.43 -5.33
N PRO A 85 -10.23 -13.28 -4.44
CA PRO A 85 -9.95 -13.08 -3.04
C PRO A 85 -9.55 -14.41 -2.38
N HIS A 86 -8.45 -14.42 -1.62
CA HIS A 86 -7.95 -15.61 -0.92
C HIS A 86 -8.70 -15.93 0.38
N HIS A 87 -9.53 -14.99 0.86
CA HIS A 87 -10.22 -15.18 2.13
C HIS A 87 -11.26 -16.30 2.09
N THR A 88 -11.35 -17.06 3.18
CA THR A 88 -12.31 -18.18 3.28
C THR A 88 -13.74 -17.73 3.57
N THR A 89 -13.91 -16.50 4.08
CA THR A 89 -15.21 -15.97 4.50
C THR A 89 -15.28 -14.47 4.17
N LYS A 90 -16.32 -14.04 3.44
CA LYS A 90 -16.61 -12.61 3.25
C LYS A 90 -17.14 -12.05 4.57
N SER A 91 -16.42 -11.09 5.17
CA SER A 91 -16.91 -10.29 6.29
C SER A 91 -17.70 -9.09 5.80
#